data_AF-R8BFF2-F1
#
_entry.id   AF-R8BFF2-F1
#
_cell.length_a   1.000
_cell.length_b   1.000
_cell.length_c   1.000
_cell.angle_alpha   90.00
_cell.angle_beta   90.00
_cell.angle_gamma   90.00
#
_symmetry.space_group_name_H-M   'P 1'
#
loop_
_entity.id
_entity.type
_entity.pdbx_description
1 polymer ?
#
loop_
_entity_poly.entity_id
_entity_poly.type
_entity_poly.pdbx_seq_one_letter_code
_entity_poly.pdbx_strand_id
1 'polypeptide(L)'
;MIARDEGDELVFNGDKFFSTGGVISDVTVLEGVLEDETKTHVFAFVSTKHPGISFKGDWNVIGQRLTESGGCVIRNVRVSWEHIAGYENKKLTPRDAYHDFILPPVQLQFAAVHVGVGIGALEAGAEYSRTRTRAWPYGGDDKEKATDEWYIREGYGRLQAKLWAAEALLDRTAEGISKLIHAPREQLTQQARGEIAVRK
;
A
#
# COMPACT_ATOMS: atom_id res chain seq x y z
N MET A 1 -18.75 3.78 -4.58
CA MET A 1 -20.08 3.19 -4.31
C MET A 1 -20.94 4.25 -3.64
N ILE A 2 -22.25 4.13 -3.72
CA ILE A 2 -23.19 5.07 -3.09
C ILE A 2 -23.59 4.48 -1.73
N ALA A 3 -23.66 5.36 -0.72
CA ALA A 3 -24.24 5.07 0.59
C ALA A 3 -25.54 5.88 0.72
N ARG A 4 -26.67 5.19 0.78
CA ARG A 4 -27.99 5.82 1.00
C ARG A 4 -28.31 5.81 2.49
N ASP A 5 -28.77 6.95 3.01
CA ASP A 5 -29.32 7.02 4.36
C ASP A 5 -30.78 6.52 4.35
N GLU A 6 -31.06 5.47 5.12
CA GLU A 6 -32.40 4.91 5.30
C GLU A 6 -32.88 5.06 6.75
N GLY A 7 -32.54 6.19 7.38
CA GLY A 7 -32.88 6.45 8.76
C GLY A 7 -31.74 6.00 9.66
N ASP A 8 -31.85 4.85 10.31
CA ASP A 8 -30.87 4.42 11.32
C ASP A 8 -29.64 3.70 10.74
N GLU A 9 -29.67 3.42 9.43
CA GLU A 9 -28.61 2.70 8.73
C GLU A 9 -28.22 3.41 7.44
N LEU A 10 -26.96 3.22 7.04
CA LEU A 10 -26.49 3.45 5.69
C LEU A 10 -26.53 2.16 4.88
N VAL A 11 -27.04 2.24 3.66
CA VAL A 11 -27.10 1.12 2.71
C VAL A 11 -26.12 1.36 1.57
N PHE A 12 -25.10 0.51 1.49
CA PHE A 12 -24.04 0.59 0.48
C PHE A 12 -24.38 -0.24 -0.76
N ASN A 13 -24.24 0.38 -1.93
CA ASN A 13 -24.42 -0.25 -3.23
C ASN A 13 -23.38 0.26 -4.25
N GLY A 14 -22.78 -0.66 -5.00
CA GLY A 14 -21.94 -0.31 -6.14
C GLY A 14 -20.93 -1.37 -6.51
N ASP A 15 -20.03 -0.98 -7.41
CA ASP A 15 -18.97 -1.82 -7.94
C ASP A 15 -17.62 -1.15 -7.65
N LYS A 16 -16.64 -1.95 -7.20
CA LYS A 16 -15.24 -1.52 -7.03
C LYS A 16 -14.37 -2.38 -7.94
N PHE A 17 -13.39 -1.77 -8.60
CA PHE A 17 -12.50 -2.45 -9.54
C PHE A 17 -11.21 -2.98 -8.91
N PHE A 18 -10.81 -2.42 -7.76
CA PHE A 18 -9.60 -2.82 -7.04
C PHE A 18 -9.89 -2.94 -5.55
N SER A 19 -9.77 -4.16 -5.04
CA SER A 19 -10.04 -4.50 -3.64
C SER A 19 -8.93 -5.40 -3.07
N THR A 20 -7.70 -4.88 -3.02
CA THR A 20 -6.50 -5.59 -2.52
C THR A 20 -6.76 -6.33 -1.21
N GLY A 21 -6.49 -7.63 -1.21
CA GLY A 21 -6.66 -8.51 -0.05
C GLY A 21 -8.12 -8.84 0.29
N GLY A 22 -9.09 -8.36 -0.48
CA GLY A 22 -10.51 -8.45 -0.13
C GLY A 22 -11.02 -9.89 -0.04
N VAL A 23 -10.54 -10.80 -0.88
CA VAL A 23 -10.96 -12.22 -0.87
C VAL A 23 -10.50 -12.96 0.40
N ILE A 24 -9.40 -12.50 1.02
CA ILE A 24 -8.73 -13.19 2.13
C ILE A 24 -8.85 -12.45 3.46
N SER A 25 -9.53 -11.30 3.50
CA SER A 25 -9.72 -10.52 4.72
C SER A 25 -10.83 -11.09 5.59
N ASP A 26 -10.74 -10.87 6.90
CA ASP A 26 -11.86 -11.09 7.82
C ASP A 26 -12.82 -9.89 7.86
N VAL A 27 -12.25 -8.68 7.70
CA VAL A 27 -12.95 -7.39 7.76
C VAL A 27 -12.67 -6.61 6.49
N THR A 28 -13.71 -6.06 5.89
CA THR A 28 -13.66 -5.16 4.74
C THR A 28 -14.01 -3.74 5.18
N VAL A 29 -13.18 -2.78 4.78
CA VAL A 29 -13.51 -1.35 4.89
C VAL A 29 -14.26 -0.95 3.63
N LEU A 30 -15.55 -0.65 3.77
CA LEU A 30 -16.35 -0.05 2.70
C LEU A 30 -16.11 1.46 2.71
N GLU A 31 -15.87 2.01 1.53
CA GLU A 31 -15.82 3.45 1.29
C GLU A 31 -16.97 3.80 0.35
N GLY A 32 -17.94 4.58 0.82
CA GLY A 32 -19.05 5.10 0.02
C GLY A 32 -19.07 6.63 -0.02
N VAL A 33 -19.83 7.19 -0.95
CA VAL A 33 -20.21 8.60 -0.96
C VAL A 33 -21.69 8.68 -0.58
N LEU A 34 -22.05 9.57 0.34
CA LEU A 34 -23.46 9.78 0.72
C LEU A 34 -24.27 10.26 -0.49
N GLU A 35 -25.43 9.64 -0.72
CA GLU A 35 -26.29 9.90 -1.89
C GLU A 35 -26.70 11.38 -1.97
N ASP A 36 -27.09 11.96 -0.84
CA ASP A 36 -27.54 13.36 -0.75
C ASP A 36 -26.39 14.37 -0.61
N GLU A 37 -25.18 13.89 -0.31
CA GLU A 37 -23.98 14.72 -0.12
C GLU A 37 -22.79 14.16 -0.91
N THR A 38 -22.78 14.42 -2.22
CA THR A 38 -21.83 13.81 -3.17
C THR A 38 -20.34 14.10 -2.93
N LYS A 39 -20.00 14.95 -1.94
CA LYS A 39 -18.62 15.24 -1.52
C LYS A 39 -18.24 14.59 -0.18
N THR A 40 -19.18 13.93 0.46
CA THR A 40 -19.02 13.34 1.80
C THR A 40 -18.74 11.85 1.67
N HIS A 41 -17.50 11.46 1.93
CA HIS A 41 -17.09 10.06 1.98
C HIS A 41 -17.36 9.47 3.37
N VAL A 42 -17.94 8.27 3.39
CA VAL A 42 -18.24 7.50 4.61
C VAL A 42 -17.51 6.17 4.57
N PHE A 43 -17.01 5.74 5.73
CA PHE A 43 -16.27 4.49 5.88
C PHE A 43 -16.95 3.59 6.88
N ALA A 44 -17.15 2.32 6.53
CA ALA A 44 -17.77 1.32 7.38
C ALA A 44 -16.89 0.07 7.46
N PHE A 45 -16.77 -0.50 8.66
CA PHE A 45 -16.11 -1.78 8.87
C PHE A 45 -17.17 -2.88 8.90
N VAL A 46 -17.08 -3.83 7.98
CA VAL A 46 -18.03 -4.94 7.88
C VAL A 46 -17.29 -6.26 7.77
N SER A 47 -17.95 -7.35 8.17
CA SER A 47 -17.44 -8.69 7.87
C SER A 47 -17.25 -8.86 6.37
N THR A 48 -16.09 -9.36 5.94
CA THR A 48 -15.84 -9.68 4.53
C THR A 48 -16.80 -10.73 4.00
N LYS A 49 -17.30 -11.61 4.90
CA LYS A 49 -18.30 -12.64 4.58
C LYS A 49 -19.74 -12.12 4.55
N HIS A 50 -19.94 -10.80 4.64
CA HIS A 50 -21.27 -10.21 4.58
C HIS A 50 -21.97 -10.61 3.27
N PRO A 51 -23.23 -11.09 3.29
CA PRO A 51 -23.90 -11.68 2.13
C PRO A 51 -24.08 -10.70 0.95
N GLY A 52 -24.06 -9.40 1.23
CA GLY A 52 -24.08 -8.33 0.22
C GLY A 52 -22.74 -8.05 -0.47
N ILE A 53 -21.66 -8.77 -0.14
CA ILE A 53 -20.33 -8.60 -0.76
C ILE A 53 -20.06 -9.81 -1.65
N SER A 54 -19.68 -9.56 -2.91
CA SER A 54 -19.30 -10.62 -3.86
C SER A 54 -18.03 -10.22 -4.60
N PHE A 55 -16.96 -11.00 -4.44
CA PHE A 55 -15.69 -10.79 -5.15
C PHE A 55 -15.74 -11.41 -6.54
N LYS A 56 -15.17 -10.72 -7.53
CA LYS A 56 -15.23 -11.12 -8.94
C LYS A 56 -14.24 -12.22 -9.31
N GLY A 57 -13.16 -12.39 -8.54
CA GLY A 57 -12.09 -13.35 -8.84
C GLY A 57 -11.36 -13.03 -10.16
N ASP A 58 -11.34 -11.77 -10.57
CA ASP A 58 -10.82 -11.28 -11.85
C ASP A 58 -9.38 -10.75 -11.77
N TRP A 59 -8.64 -11.09 -10.70
CA TRP A 59 -7.25 -10.67 -10.53
C TRP A 59 -6.27 -11.54 -11.34
N ASN A 60 -6.05 -11.17 -12.60
CA ASN A 60 -5.06 -11.82 -13.46
C ASN A 60 -4.09 -10.79 -14.08
N VAL A 61 -2.93 -10.62 -13.44
CA VAL A 61 -1.95 -9.57 -13.76
C VAL A 61 -0.52 -10.11 -13.87
N ILE A 62 0.41 -9.27 -14.37
CA ILE A 62 1.81 -9.65 -14.62
C ILE A 62 2.63 -9.90 -13.34
N GLY A 63 2.31 -9.22 -12.23
CA GLY A 63 3.03 -9.26 -10.95
C GLY A 63 2.07 -8.96 -9.80
N GLN A 64 2.50 -9.07 -8.54
CA GLN A 64 1.58 -8.99 -7.38
C GLN A 64 0.40 -9.98 -7.51
N ARG A 65 0.65 -11.16 -8.12
CA ARG A 65 -0.39 -12.10 -8.56
C ARG A 65 -1.23 -12.66 -7.40
N LEU A 66 -0.68 -12.68 -6.20
CA LEU A 66 -1.31 -13.25 -4.99
C LEU A 66 -1.88 -12.19 -4.05
N THR A 67 -2.01 -10.93 -4.49
CA THR A 67 -2.59 -9.85 -3.66
C THR A 67 -4.12 -9.83 -3.66
N GLU A 68 -4.77 -10.64 -4.49
CA GLU A 68 -6.23 -10.70 -4.62
C GLU A 68 -6.85 -9.30 -4.77
N SER A 69 -6.32 -8.49 -5.69
CA SER A 69 -6.73 -7.09 -5.89
C SER A 69 -7.83 -6.91 -6.93
N GLY A 70 -8.60 -7.96 -7.19
CA GLY A 70 -9.70 -7.94 -8.15
C GLY A 70 -10.86 -7.04 -7.70
N GLY A 71 -11.88 -6.98 -8.55
CA GLY A 71 -13.09 -6.22 -8.28
C GLY A 71 -14.02 -6.91 -7.28
N CYS A 72 -14.90 -6.11 -6.68
CA CYS A 72 -16.01 -6.60 -5.86
C CYS A 72 -17.30 -5.86 -6.20
N VAL A 73 -18.41 -6.55 -5.94
CA VAL A 73 -19.76 -6.03 -6.06
C VAL A 73 -20.33 -5.93 -4.65
N ILE A 74 -20.88 -4.75 -4.34
CA ILE A 74 -21.54 -4.45 -3.09
C ILE A 74 -23.03 -4.26 -3.40
N ARG A 75 -23.89 -5.06 -2.75
CA ARG A 75 -25.34 -5.04 -2.90
C ARG A 75 -26.01 -5.03 -1.54
N ASN A 76 -26.73 -3.96 -1.24
CA ASN A 76 -27.54 -3.81 -0.03
C ASN A 76 -26.80 -4.17 1.27
N VAL A 77 -25.55 -3.73 1.40
CA VAL A 77 -24.83 -3.87 2.68
C VAL A 77 -25.32 -2.78 3.61
N ARG A 78 -26.07 -3.17 4.64
CA ARG A 78 -26.68 -2.26 5.62
C ARG A 78 -25.78 -2.15 6.84
N VAL A 79 -25.50 -0.93 7.28
CA VAL A 79 -24.62 -0.65 8.40
C VAL A 79 -25.26 0.42 9.27
N SER A 80 -25.46 0.14 10.56
CA SER A 80 -25.91 1.14 11.53
C SER A 80 -24.99 2.36 11.51
N TRP A 81 -25.58 3.55 11.65
CA TRP A 81 -24.83 4.80 11.79
C TRP A 81 -23.76 4.75 12.90
N GLU A 82 -23.96 3.94 13.95
CA GLU A 82 -23.01 3.74 15.05
C GLU A 82 -21.72 3.03 14.63
N HIS A 83 -21.73 2.32 13.50
CA HIS A 83 -20.56 1.62 12.94
C HIS A 83 -19.89 2.37 11.79
N ILE A 84 -20.30 3.62 11.54
CA ILE A 84 -19.69 4.50 10.54
C ILE A 84 -18.54 5.26 11.17
N ALA A 85 -17.34 5.11 10.62
CA ALA A 85 -16.13 5.68 11.17
C ALA A 85 -16.14 7.22 11.11
N GLY A 86 -15.88 7.85 12.26
CA GLY A 86 -15.81 9.31 12.37
C GLY A 86 -17.17 10.00 12.45
N TYR A 87 -18.25 9.27 12.76
CA TYR A 87 -19.58 9.85 12.95
C TYR A 87 -20.07 9.63 14.37
N GLU A 88 -20.68 10.67 14.94
CA GLU A 88 -21.42 10.62 16.20
C GLU A 88 -22.78 11.26 15.99
N ASN A 89 -23.87 10.57 16.37
CA ASN A 89 -25.24 11.05 16.15
C ASN A 89 -25.51 11.52 14.71
N LYS A 90 -25.02 10.75 13.72
CA LYS A 90 -25.10 11.04 12.27
C LYS A 90 -24.42 12.34 11.84
N LYS A 91 -23.47 12.86 12.63
CA LYS A 91 -22.66 14.02 12.30
C LYS A 91 -21.20 13.65 12.24
N LEU A 92 -20.52 14.08 11.17
CA LEU A 92 -19.09 13.90 11.01
C LEU A 92 -18.36 14.65 12.13
N THR A 93 -17.54 13.93 12.89
CA THR A 93 -16.64 14.53 13.88
C THR A 93 -15.59 15.38 13.17
N PRO A 94 -15.23 16.57 13.69
CA PRO A 94 -14.20 17.41 13.09
C PRO A 94 -12.90 16.64 12.82
N ARG A 95 -12.41 16.71 11.58
CA ARG A 95 -11.15 16.08 11.19
C ARG A 95 -9.99 17.04 11.48
N ASP A 96 -8.92 16.50 12.04
CA ASP A 96 -7.64 17.17 12.24
C ASP A 96 -6.56 16.54 11.35
N ALA A 97 -5.30 16.96 11.53
CA ALA A 97 -4.19 16.43 10.73
C ALA A 97 -3.99 14.92 10.93
N TYR A 98 -4.34 14.36 12.10
CA TYR A 98 -4.16 12.94 12.41
C TYR A 98 -5.07 12.06 11.57
N HIS A 99 -6.32 12.48 11.39
CA HIS A 99 -7.28 11.78 10.54
C HIS A 99 -6.81 11.67 9.07
N ASP A 100 -5.99 12.61 8.60
CA ASP A 100 -5.44 12.64 7.25
C ASP A 100 -4.00 12.08 7.15
N PHE A 101 -3.48 11.53 8.26
CA PHE A 101 -2.09 11.07 8.38
C PHE A 101 -1.87 9.63 7.88
N ILE A 102 -2.93 8.92 7.46
CA ILE A 102 -2.80 7.55 6.96
C ILE A 102 -1.96 7.43 5.68
N LEU A 103 -1.90 8.49 4.88
CA LEU A 103 -1.25 8.43 3.55
C LEU A 103 0.27 8.25 3.62
N PRO A 104 1.07 9.05 4.38
CA PRO A 104 2.52 8.86 4.43
C PRO A 104 2.98 7.45 4.89
N PRO A 105 2.41 6.85 5.95
CA PRO A 105 2.75 5.48 6.35
C PRO A 105 2.46 4.43 5.26
N VAL A 106 1.32 4.54 4.58
CA VAL A 106 0.95 3.63 3.48
C VAL A 106 1.92 3.76 2.30
N GLN A 107 2.32 4.99 1.94
CA GLN A 107 3.31 5.20 0.89
C GLN A 107 4.70 4.68 1.26
N LEU A 108 5.10 4.84 2.53
CA LEU A 108 6.33 4.27 3.05
C LEU A 108 6.31 2.73 2.95
N GLN A 109 5.18 2.10 3.25
CA GLN A 109 5.02 0.64 3.09
C GLN A 109 5.20 0.22 1.63
N PHE A 110 4.63 0.95 0.65
CA PHE A 110 4.88 0.65 -0.77
C PHE A 110 6.36 0.81 -1.15
N ALA A 111 7.02 1.85 -0.66
CA ALA A 111 8.46 2.02 -0.87
C ALA A 111 9.26 0.84 -0.29
N ALA A 112 8.90 0.38 0.91
CA ALA A 112 9.54 -0.77 1.56
C ALA A 112 9.40 -2.06 0.74
N VAL A 113 8.21 -2.32 0.20
CA VAL A 113 7.97 -3.46 -0.69
C VAL A 113 8.88 -3.39 -1.92
N HIS A 114 9.01 -2.24 -2.56
CA HIS A 114 9.87 -2.08 -3.73
C HIS A 114 11.37 -2.26 -3.41
N VAL A 115 11.83 -1.71 -2.28
CA VAL A 115 13.21 -1.90 -1.81
C VAL A 115 13.48 -3.37 -1.52
N GLY A 116 12.58 -4.06 -0.82
CA GLY A 116 12.69 -5.49 -0.55
C GLY A 116 12.73 -6.36 -1.82
N VAL A 117 11.92 -6.03 -2.83
CA VAL A 117 12.00 -6.68 -4.16
C VAL A 117 13.36 -6.43 -4.80
N GLY A 118 13.90 -5.21 -4.70
CA GLY A 118 15.22 -4.87 -5.22
C GLY A 118 16.36 -5.65 -4.54
N ILE A 119 16.31 -5.78 -3.21
CA ILE A 119 17.25 -6.60 -2.44
C ILE A 119 17.20 -8.05 -2.91
N GLY A 120 16.01 -8.67 -2.91
CA GLY A 120 15.86 -10.06 -3.32
C GLY A 120 16.28 -10.31 -4.78
N ALA A 121 16.00 -9.37 -5.69
CA ALA A 121 16.46 -9.46 -7.07
C ALA A 121 17.98 -9.39 -7.20
N LEU A 122 18.64 -8.51 -6.43
CA LEU A 122 20.10 -8.39 -6.44
C LEU A 122 20.77 -9.64 -5.86
N GLU A 123 20.24 -10.18 -4.77
CA GLU A 123 20.72 -11.42 -4.14
C GLU A 123 20.58 -12.62 -5.08
N ALA A 124 19.40 -12.81 -5.68
CA ALA A 124 19.13 -13.87 -6.64
C ALA A 124 20.01 -13.74 -7.89
N GLY A 125 20.17 -12.53 -8.41
CA GLY A 125 21.08 -12.25 -9.52
C GLY A 125 22.52 -12.61 -9.17
N ALA A 126 22.99 -12.16 -8.00
CA ALA A 126 24.36 -12.39 -7.56
C ALA A 126 24.66 -13.87 -7.40
N GLU A 127 23.71 -14.65 -6.87
CA GLU A 127 23.82 -16.10 -6.77
C GLU A 127 23.91 -16.77 -8.14
N TYR A 128 23.06 -16.36 -9.07
CA TYR A 128 23.13 -16.85 -10.45
C TYR A 128 24.47 -16.50 -11.11
N SER A 129 24.97 -15.28 -10.91
CA SER A 129 26.27 -14.84 -11.44
C SER A 129 27.44 -15.65 -10.90
N ARG A 130 27.42 -16.02 -9.61
CA ARG A 130 28.48 -16.83 -8.99
C ARG A 130 28.48 -18.29 -9.43
N THR A 131 27.29 -18.85 -9.69
CA THR A 131 27.13 -20.31 -9.85
C THR A 131 26.86 -20.76 -11.28
N ARG A 132 26.32 -19.89 -12.15
CA ARG A 132 25.84 -20.26 -13.49
C ARG A 132 26.41 -19.41 -14.62
N THR A 133 26.68 -18.13 -14.38
CA THR A 133 27.14 -17.24 -15.45
C THR A 133 28.57 -17.56 -15.87
N ARG A 134 28.80 -17.61 -17.19
CA ARG A 134 30.12 -17.79 -17.81
C ARG A 134 30.74 -16.43 -18.12
N ALA A 135 32.08 -16.36 -18.08
CA ALA A 135 32.82 -15.22 -18.61
C ALA A 135 32.52 -15.03 -20.10
N TRP A 136 32.69 -13.80 -20.60
CA TRP A 136 32.40 -13.48 -21.99
C TRP A 136 33.61 -13.84 -22.88
N PRO A 137 33.48 -14.82 -23.80
CA PRO A 137 34.65 -15.38 -24.50
C PRO A 137 35.14 -14.53 -25.69
N TYR A 138 34.56 -13.34 -25.89
CA TYR A 138 34.91 -12.45 -27.01
C TYR A 138 35.18 -11.02 -26.50
N GLY A 139 35.70 -10.90 -25.27
CA GLY A 139 35.93 -9.61 -24.62
C GLY A 139 37.29 -8.98 -24.94
N GLY A 140 38.24 -9.77 -25.45
CA GLY A 140 39.63 -9.34 -25.68
C GLY A 140 40.50 -9.35 -24.42
N ASP A 141 39.89 -9.45 -23.24
CA ASP A 141 40.49 -9.69 -21.93
C ASP A 141 39.73 -10.84 -21.26
N ASP A 142 39.91 -12.05 -21.80
CA ASP A 142 39.10 -13.21 -21.44
C ASP A 142 39.36 -13.64 -19.98
N LYS A 143 38.29 -13.68 -19.18
CA LYS A 143 38.33 -14.13 -17.78
C LYS A 143 37.98 -15.62 -17.67
N GLU A 144 38.48 -16.26 -16.62
CA GLU A 144 38.05 -17.62 -16.27
C GLU A 144 36.63 -17.64 -15.67
N LYS A 145 36.24 -16.57 -14.97
CA LYS A 145 34.98 -16.46 -14.23
C LYS A 145 34.24 -15.19 -14.57
N ALA A 146 32.92 -15.29 -14.69
CA ALA A 146 32.04 -14.13 -14.86
C ALA A 146 32.19 -13.10 -13.72
N THR A 147 32.50 -13.56 -12.52
CA THR A 147 32.68 -12.68 -11.36
C THR A 147 33.92 -11.80 -11.45
N ASP A 148 34.83 -12.05 -12.39
CA ASP A 148 36.04 -11.24 -12.61
C ASP A 148 35.86 -10.22 -13.74
N GLU A 149 34.72 -10.26 -14.43
CA GLU A 149 34.33 -9.27 -15.44
C GLU A 149 34.03 -7.93 -14.77
N TRP A 150 34.77 -6.89 -15.16
CA TRP A 150 34.67 -5.57 -14.52
C TRP A 150 33.25 -4.97 -14.65
N TYR A 151 32.58 -5.15 -15.79
CA TYR A 151 31.24 -4.61 -16.04
C TYR A 151 30.16 -5.32 -15.21
N ILE A 152 30.39 -6.60 -14.86
CA ILE A 152 29.51 -7.32 -13.95
C ILE A 152 29.69 -6.78 -12.53
N ARG A 153 30.94 -6.61 -12.07
CA ARG A 153 31.25 -6.04 -10.75
C ARG A 153 30.73 -4.60 -10.61
N GLU A 154 30.95 -3.77 -11.62
CA GLU A 154 30.43 -2.40 -11.68
C GLU A 154 28.90 -2.38 -11.61
N GLY A 155 28.24 -3.24 -12.39
CA GLY A 155 26.79 -3.39 -12.38
C GLY A 155 26.23 -3.70 -10.99
N TYR A 156 26.79 -4.70 -10.31
CA TYR A 156 26.41 -5.02 -8.92
C TYR A 156 26.70 -3.88 -7.96
N GLY A 157 27.89 -3.27 -8.03
CA GLY A 157 28.26 -2.16 -7.15
C GLY A 157 27.32 -0.97 -7.30
N ARG A 158 26.94 -0.63 -8.53
CA ARG A 158 25.99 0.46 -8.82
C ARG A 158 24.59 0.15 -8.30
N LEU A 159 24.10 -1.09 -8.44
CA LEU A 159 22.79 -1.47 -7.93
C LEU A 159 22.77 -1.51 -6.39
N GLN A 160 23.81 -2.09 -5.78
CA GLN A 160 23.95 -2.15 -4.32
C GLN A 160 24.01 -0.76 -3.70
N ALA A 161 24.79 0.16 -4.27
CA ALA A 161 24.88 1.53 -3.77
C ALA A 161 23.52 2.26 -3.81
N LYS A 162 22.71 2.01 -4.86
CA LYS A 162 21.35 2.56 -4.95
C LYS A 162 20.41 1.96 -3.90
N LEU A 163 20.50 0.65 -3.64
CA LEU A 163 19.71 0.02 -2.58
C LEU A 163 20.07 0.58 -1.21
N TRP A 164 21.35 0.66 -0.86
CA TRP A 164 21.78 1.25 0.40
C TRP A 164 21.30 2.70 0.59
N ALA A 165 21.33 3.50 -0.48
CA ALA A 165 20.79 4.85 -0.41
C ALA A 165 19.26 4.87 -0.18
N ALA A 166 18.52 3.98 -0.84
CA ALA A 166 17.07 3.86 -0.68
C ALA A 166 16.68 3.34 0.71
N GLU A 167 17.37 2.32 1.23
CA GLU A 167 17.20 1.79 2.59
C GLU A 167 17.46 2.88 3.63
N ALA A 168 18.55 3.63 3.52
CA ALA A 168 18.87 4.70 4.45
C ALA A 168 17.82 5.83 4.46
N LEU A 169 17.27 6.18 3.29
CA LEU A 169 16.17 7.15 3.19
C LEU A 169 14.88 6.59 3.82
N LEU A 170 14.58 5.32 3.56
CA LEU A 170 13.42 4.63 4.10
C LEU A 170 13.49 4.60 5.63
N ASP A 171 14.60 4.20 6.22
CA ASP A 171 14.80 4.13 7.67
C ASP A 171 14.61 5.49 8.35
N ARG A 172 15.21 6.55 7.79
CA ARG A 172 15.06 7.92 8.31
C ARG A 172 13.62 8.41 8.23
N THR A 173 12.91 8.04 7.17
CA THR A 173 11.50 8.40 6.97
C THR A 173 10.61 7.62 7.92
N ALA A 174 10.87 6.32 8.09
CA ALA A 174 10.20 5.43 9.02
C ALA A 174 10.35 5.90 10.46
N GLU A 175 11.54 6.32 10.87
CA GLU A 175 11.78 6.89 12.19
C GLU A 175 10.95 8.17 12.42
N GLY A 176 10.90 9.06 11.41
CA GLY A 176 10.10 10.28 11.47
C GLY A 176 8.60 10.00 11.57
N ILE A 177 8.08 9.13 10.70
CA ILE A 177 6.67 8.71 10.74
C ILE A 177 6.35 8.02 12.07
N SER A 178 7.22 7.13 12.55
CA SER A 178 7.02 6.43 13.82
C SER A 178 6.88 7.39 14.99
N LYS A 179 7.74 8.42 15.08
CA LYS A 179 7.63 9.47 16.10
C LYS A 179 6.27 10.17 16.07
N LEU A 180 5.75 10.45 14.87
CA LEU A 180 4.47 11.15 14.69
C LEU A 180 3.26 10.25 15.02
N ILE A 181 3.27 8.98 14.63
CA ILE A 181 2.16 8.04 14.92
C ILE A 181 2.04 7.77 16.42
N HIS A 182 3.16 7.67 17.13
CA HIS A 182 3.20 7.31 18.55
C HIS A 182 3.12 8.52 19.50
N ALA A 183 3.16 9.75 18.99
CA ALA A 183 2.89 10.95 19.77
C ALA A 183 1.39 11.08 20.10
N PRO A 184 1.00 11.87 21.13
CA PRO A 184 -0.40 12.22 21.35
C PRO A 184 -1.02 12.79 20.07
N ARG A 185 -2.21 12.30 19.69
CA ARG A 185 -2.82 12.55 18.38
C ARG A 185 -3.03 14.04 18.12
N GLU A 186 -3.37 14.77 19.17
CA GLU A 186 -3.67 16.19 19.22
C GLU A 186 -2.43 17.06 18.92
N GLN A 187 -1.23 16.49 19.03
CA GLN A 187 0.03 17.18 18.74
C GLN A 187 0.43 17.10 17.26
N LEU A 188 -0.20 16.23 16.47
CA LEU A 188 0.07 16.17 15.04
C LEU A 188 -0.50 17.42 14.36
N THR A 189 0.38 18.28 13.85
CA THR A 189 -0.01 19.47 13.11
C THR A 189 -0.05 19.23 11.60
N GLN A 190 -0.80 20.06 10.88
CA GLN A 190 -0.79 20.03 9.41
C GLN A 190 0.60 20.30 8.83
N GLN A 191 1.40 21.14 9.51
CA GLN A 191 2.78 21.40 9.13
C GLN A 191 3.65 20.13 9.28
N ALA A 192 3.61 19.47 10.44
CA ALA A 192 4.40 18.25 10.68
C ALA A 192 4.01 17.13 9.69
N ARG A 193 2.71 16.98 9.40
CA ARG A 193 2.21 16.10 8.34
C ARG A 193 2.77 16.46 6.96
N GLY A 194 2.79 17.74 6.61
CA GLY A 194 3.32 18.22 5.34
C GLY A 194 4.82 17.98 5.19
N GLU A 195 5.60 18.30 6.22
CA GLU A 195 7.05 18.14 6.25
C GLU A 195 7.48 16.68 6.07
N ILE A 196 6.82 15.73 6.74
CA ILE A 196 7.15 14.31 6.59
C ILE A 196 6.74 13.76 5.21
N ALA A 197 5.68 14.31 4.61
CA ALA A 197 5.17 13.84 3.31
C ALA A 197 6.06 14.23 2.12
N VAL A 198 6.88 15.28 2.25
CA VAL A 198 7.76 15.77 1.16
C VAL A 198 9.24 15.56 1.44
N ARG A 199 9.56 14.79 2.49
CA ARG A 199 10.94 14.53 2.91
C ARG A 199 11.73 13.84 1.79
N LYS A 200 12.92 14.35 1.52
CA LYS A 200 13.86 13.86 0.50
C LYS A 200 15.10 13.27 1.13
#